data_AF-A0A1X4HZG5-F1
#
_entry.id   AF-A0A1X4HZG5-F1
#
_cell.length_a   1.000
_cell.length_b   1.000
_cell.length_c   1.000
_cell.angle_alpha   90.00
_cell.angle_beta   90.00
_cell.angle_gamma   90.00
#
_symmetry.space_group_name_H-M   'P 1'
#
loop_
_entity.id
_entity.type
_entity.pdbx_description
1 polymer ?
#
loop_
_entity_poly.entity_id
_entity_poly.type
_entity_poly.pdbx_seq_one_letter_code
_entity_poly.pdbx_strand_id
1 'polypeptide(L)'
;GIAIGGAPYAYLGSRADGAIYRTDLRTGRGAILHEGAPGLVAIGLKLGRDGLLYVTGGGGGTARVVDARTGELRRSHRLTASTGHFINDVVLFRDRAWFTDSRDAVLYGVPRGRGGGVRALPLTGDWEQLPDVNNANGIVSTPDGRDVIVVKSTPGELYRVGLRTGHATRIALSGTDDVVNGDGLVRIGRTLYVVQNRSNVVTVFDLDARATTATLRRSITDPRFDVPATAARFGNRLYLVNARFTSPQTPETTFTAVAGP
;
A
#
# COMPACT_ATOMS: atom_id res chain seq x y z
N GLY A 1 -5.80 -4.64 2.94
CA GLY A 1 -4.36 -4.72 2.59
C GLY A 1 -3.67 -5.79 3.43
N ILE A 2 -2.38 -6.02 3.20
CA ILE A 2 -1.56 -6.97 3.97
C ILE A 2 -0.24 -6.33 4.42
N ALA A 3 0.17 -6.59 5.65
CA ALA A 3 1.52 -6.30 6.12
C ALA A 3 2.16 -7.57 6.70
N ILE A 4 3.46 -7.76 6.44
CA ILE A 4 4.28 -8.81 7.04
C ILE A 4 5.62 -8.21 7.46
N GLY A 5 6.11 -8.62 8.63
CA GLY A 5 7.42 -8.23 9.16
C GLY A 5 8.44 -9.36 9.14
N GLY A 6 9.39 -9.32 10.09
CA GLY A 6 10.39 -10.38 10.24
C GLY A 6 9.86 -11.66 10.90
N ALA A 7 8.80 -11.55 11.71
CA ALA A 7 8.14 -12.70 12.31
C ALA A 7 7.13 -13.33 11.32
N PRO A 8 6.80 -14.63 11.45
CA PRO A 8 5.89 -15.34 10.55
C PRO A 8 4.42 -14.98 10.78
N TYR A 9 4.10 -13.69 10.89
CA TYR A 9 2.73 -13.19 11.03
C TYR A 9 2.37 -12.26 9.88
N ALA A 10 1.18 -12.48 9.32
CA ALA A 10 0.53 -11.54 8.42
C ALA A 10 -0.60 -10.79 9.14
N TYR A 11 -0.74 -9.52 8.78
CA TYR A 11 -1.77 -8.63 9.28
C TYR A 11 -2.65 -8.19 8.12
N LEU A 12 -3.95 -8.38 8.25
CA LEU A 12 -4.95 -8.15 7.21
C LEU A 12 -5.94 -7.09 7.69
N GLY A 13 -6.14 -6.04 6.91
CA GLY A 13 -7.10 -4.98 7.23
C GLY A 13 -8.49 -5.24 6.63
N SER A 14 -9.52 -5.02 7.43
CA SER A 14 -10.93 -5.07 7.02
C SER A 14 -11.40 -3.75 6.42
N ARG A 15 -12.02 -3.82 5.24
CA ARG A 15 -12.73 -2.69 4.62
C ARG A 15 -14.11 -2.44 5.21
N ALA A 16 -14.69 -3.41 5.92
CA ALA A 16 -16.06 -3.31 6.41
C ALA A 16 -16.16 -2.41 7.66
N ASP A 17 -15.18 -2.55 8.56
CA ASP A 17 -15.23 -1.98 9.91
C ASP A 17 -13.84 -1.59 10.45
N GLY A 18 -12.79 -1.72 9.63
CA GLY A 18 -11.44 -1.34 10.03
C GLY A 18 -10.78 -2.25 11.07
N ALA A 19 -11.34 -3.43 11.33
CA ALA A 19 -10.69 -4.48 12.12
C ALA A 19 -9.35 -4.89 11.48
N ILE A 20 -8.47 -5.46 12.30
CA ILE A 20 -7.20 -6.04 11.85
C ILE A 20 -7.15 -7.50 12.31
N TYR A 21 -7.04 -8.42 11.36
CA TYR A 21 -6.83 -9.84 11.61
C TYR A 21 -5.34 -10.17 11.56
N ARG A 22 -4.83 -10.93 12.53
CA ARG A 22 -3.45 -11.45 12.54
C ARG A 22 -3.48 -12.96 12.38
N THR A 23 -2.70 -13.48 11.43
CA THR A 23 -2.55 -14.93 11.20
C THR A 23 -1.10 -15.36 11.21
N ASP A 24 -0.84 -16.56 11.73
CA ASP A 24 0.46 -17.21 11.65
C ASP A 24 0.64 -17.86 10.28
N LEU A 25 1.64 -17.43 9.53
CA LEU A 25 1.93 -17.87 8.16
C LEU A 25 2.33 -19.34 8.06
N ARG A 26 2.70 -20.00 9.16
CA ARG A 26 3.09 -21.41 9.19
C ARG A 26 1.90 -22.33 9.40
N THR A 27 0.88 -21.85 10.13
CA THR A 27 -0.28 -22.69 10.52
C THR A 27 -1.59 -22.25 9.89
N GLY A 28 -1.66 -21.01 9.37
CA GLY A 28 -2.90 -20.38 8.89
C GLY A 28 -3.85 -19.96 10.01
N ARG A 29 -3.58 -20.30 11.28
CA ARG A 29 -4.41 -19.93 12.42
C ARG A 29 -4.21 -18.46 12.75
N GLY A 30 -5.32 -17.76 12.97
CA GLY A 30 -5.30 -16.35 13.33
C GLY A 30 -6.52 -15.95 14.16
N ALA A 31 -6.52 -14.69 14.58
CA ALA A 31 -7.59 -14.07 15.33
C ALA A 31 -7.67 -12.58 14.98
N ILE A 32 -8.79 -11.96 15.34
CA ILE A 32 -8.89 -10.50 15.34
C ILE A 32 -7.88 -9.97 16.38
N LEU A 33 -6.96 -9.15 15.91
CA LEU A 33 -5.96 -8.49 16.73
C LEU A 33 -6.51 -7.15 17.24
N HIS A 34 -7.15 -6.40 16.37
CA HIS A 34 -7.76 -5.11 16.68
C HIS A 34 -9.21 -5.13 16.21
N GLU A 35 -10.13 -4.91 17.14
CA GLU A 35 -11.55 -4.85 16.85
C GLU A 35 -11.88 -3.68 15.92
N GLY A 36 -12.81 -3.93 15.01
CA GLY A 36 -13.37 -2.90 14.16
C GLY A 36 -14.44 -2.06 14.87
N ALA A 37 -14.92 -1.02 14.20
CA ALA A 37 -16.09 -0.28 14.61
C ALA A 37 -16.84 0.26 13.37
N PRO A 38 -18.17 0.46 13.46
CA PRO A 38 -18.94 1.07 12.39
C PRO A 38 -18.31 2.39 11.91
N GLY A 39 -18.17 2.54 10.60
CA GLY A 39 -17.60 3.74 9.98
C GLY A 39 -16.07 3.78 9.90
N LEU A 40 -15.36 2.80 10.47
CA LEU A 40 -13.92 2.64 10.27
C LEU A 40 -13.62 1.72 9.08
N VAL A 41 -12.46 1.92 8.47
CA VAL A 41 -11.91 1.03 7.44
C VAL A 41 -10.39 0.87 7.64
N ALA A 42 -9.83 -0.23 7.13
CA ALA A 42 -8.40 -0.51 7.10
C ALA A 42 -8.02 -0.94 5.67
N ILE A 43 -7.48 -0.01 4.87
CA ILE A 43 -7.19 -0.22 3.45
C ILE A 43 -5.77 -0.78 3.25
N GLY A 44 -4.76 0.04 3.48
CA GLY A 44 -3.33 -0.27 3.42
C GLY A 44 -2.74 -0.41 4.82
N LEU A 45 -1.69 -1.24 4.94
CA LEU A 45 -1.02 -1.50 6.20
C LEU A 45 0.50 -1.56 5.99
N LYS A 46 1.26 -1.00 6.94
CA LYS A 46 2.71 -1.22 7.01
C LYS A 46 3.14 -1.48 8.44
N LEU A 47 3.92 -2.55 8.63
CA LEU A 47 4.52 -2.87 9.92
C LEU A 47 5.90 -2.24 10.05
N GLY A 48 6.11 -1.50 11.14
CA GLY A 48 7.39 -0.93 11.51
C GLY A 48 8.24 -1.87 12.36
N ARG A 49 9.54 -1.59 12.38
CA ARG A 49 10.50 -2.28 13.28
C ARG A 49 10.28 -1.94 14.76
N ASP A 50 9.53 -0.88 15.01
CA ASP A 50 9.02 -0.45 16.31
C ASP A 50 7.86 -1.33 16.82
N GLY A 51 7.40 -2.31 16.04
CA GLY A 51 6.27 -3.17 16.41
C GLY A 51 4.91 -2.50 16.22
N LEU A 52 4.85 -1.39 15.49
CA LEU A 52 3.60 -0.67 15.21
C LEU A 52 3.12 -0.93 13.78
N LEU A 53 1.81 -1.11 13.64
CA LEU A 53 1.09 -1.11 12.36
C LEU A 53 0.61 0.30 12.08
N TYR A 54 0.92 0.79 10.90
CA TYR A 54 0.40 2.02 10.33
C TYR A 54 -0.67 1.65 9.34
N VAL A 55 -1.90 2.14 9.57
CA VAL A 55 -3.11 1.67 8.89
C VAL A 55 -3.81 2.85 8.25
N THR A 56 -4.13 2.72 6.96
CA THR A 56 -4.81 3.77 6.21
C THR A 56 -6.33 3.65 6.34
N GLY A 57 -7.00 4.80 6.48
CA GLY A 57 -8.43 4.93 6.74
C GLY A 57 -9.29 5.20 5.52
N GLY A 58 -8.77 5.03 4.29
CA GLY A 58 -9.54 5.18 3.06
C GLY A 58 -10.26 6.53 2.93
N GLY A 59 -11.51 6.50 2.48
CA GLY A 59 -12.36 7.70 2.37
C GLY A 59 -12.70 8.35 3.72
N GLY A 60 -12.46 7.63 4.82
CA GLY A 60 -12.53 8.19 6.15
C GLY A 60 -11.43 9.18 6.45
N GLY A 61 -10.40 9.36 5.61
CA GLY A 61 -9.42 10.46 5.74
C GLY A 61 -8.48 10.37 6.94
N THR A 62 -8.23 9.15 7.45
CA THR A 62 -7.44 8.93 8.67
C THR A 62 -6.23 8.03 8.46
N ALA A 63 -5.29 8.13 9.40
CA ALA A 63 -4.25 7.13 9.62
C ALA A 63 -4.28 6.68 11.08
N ARG A 64 -4.28 5.37 11.33
CA ARG A 64 -4.24 4.78 12.67
C ARG A 64 -2.91 4.09 12.91
N VAL A 65 -2.43 4.16 14.15
CA VAL A 65 -1.23 3.47 14.62
C VAL A 65 -1.66 2.46 15.68
N VAL A 66 -1.46 1.18 15.40
CA VAL A 66 -1.90 0.06 16.25
C VAL A 66 -0.69 -0.75 16.68
N ASP A 67 -0.64 -1.17 17.94
CA ASP A 67 0.38 -2.07 18.45
C ASP A 67 0.21 -3.47 17.84
N ALA A 68 1.21 -3.96 17.10
CA ALA A 68 1.10 -5.20 16.34
C ALA A 68 1.11 -6.47 17.19
N ARG A 69 1.42 -6.34 18.49
CA ARG A 69 1.43 -7.45 19.45
C ARG A 69 0.09 -7.56 20.16
N THR A 70 -0.43 -6.44 20.64
CA THR A 70 -1.62 -6.35 21.51
C THR A 70 -2.89 -5.94 20.79
N GLY A 71 -2.78 -5.25 19.65
CA GLY A 71 -3.92 -4.64 18.98
C GLY A 71 -4.38 -3.31 19.57
N GLU A 72 -3.66 -2.78 20.57
CA GLU A 72 -4.01 -1.49 21.18
C GLU A 72 -3.84 -0.34 20.18
N LEU A 73 -4.87 0.51 20.06
CA LEU A 73 -4.76 1.75 19.29
C LEU A 73 -3.85 2.73 20.03
N ARG A 74 -2.69 3.03 19.46
CA ARG A 74 -1.72 3.97 20.03
C ARG A 74 -2.01 5.41 19.64
N ARG A 75 -2.48 5.62 18.41
CA ARG A 75 -2.76 6.97 17.87
C ARG A 75 -3.71 6.92 16.69
N SER A 76 -4.50 7.97 16.54
CA SER A 76 -5.29 8.24 15.34
C SER A 76 -4.97 9.64 14.85
N HIS A 77 -4.81 9.79 13.53
CA HIS A 77 -4.56 11.05 12.87
C HIS A 77 -5.65 11.31 11.85
N ARG A 78 -6.21 12.52 11.89
CA ARG A 78 -6.99 13.10 10.80
C ARG A 78 -6.01 13.67 9.78
N LEU A 79 -6.03 13.15 8.55
CA LEU A 79 -5.15 13.63 7.47
C LEU A 79 -5.90 14.57 6.53
N THR A 80 -7.16 14.27 6.24
CA THR A 80 -8.00 14.99 5.29
C THR A 80 -9.42 15.13 5.79
N ALA A 81 -10.23 15.93 5.09
CA ALA A 81 -11.68 15.86 5.21
C ALA A 81 -12.19 14.43 4.87
N SER A 82 -13.39 14.09 5.34
CA SER A 82 -14.02 12.77 5.14
C SER A 82 -14.79 12.65 3.82
N THR A 83 -14.63 13.60 2.91
CA THR A 83 -15.30 13.66 1.60
C THR A 83 -14.27 14.03 0.55
N GLY A 84 -14.37 13.49 -0.67
CA GLY A 84 -13.45 13.81 -1.78
C GLY A 84 -12.05 13.18 -1.69
N HIS A 85 -11.67 12.57 -0.57
CA HIS A 85 -10.34 12.00 -0.35
C HIS A 85 -10.34 10.46 -0.29
N PHE A 86 -9.17 9.84 -0.42
CA PHE A 86 -8.99 8.41 -0.21
C PHE A 86 -7.57 8.04 0.23
N ILE A 87 -7.34 7.93 1.55
CA ILE A 87 -6.03 7.56 2.10
C ILE A 87 -5.79 6.06 1.88
N ASN A 88 -4.88 5.73 0.97
CA ASN A 88 -4.87 4.40 0.37
C ASN A 88 -3.76 3.49 0.86
N ASP A 89 -2.50 3.85 0.63
CA ASP A 89 -1.34 3.01 0.99
C ASP A 89 -0.33 3.78 1.84
N VAL A 90 0.62 3.07 2.44
CA VAL A 90 1.60 3.62 3.38
C VAL A 90 2.98 3.00 3.25
N VAL A 91 4.01 3.86 3.24
CA VAL A 91 5.41 3.46 3.39
C VAL A 91 6.02 4.09 4.64
N LEU A 92 6.84 3.32 5.35
CA LEU A 92 7.66 3.86 6.43
C LEU A 92 9.01 4.28 5.85
N PHE A 93 9.34 5.56 5.99
CA PHE A 93 10.54 6.13 5.44
C PHE A 93 11.14 7.15 6.42
N ARG A 94 12.35 6.87 6.89
CA ARG A 94 13.02 7.63 7.96
C ARG A 94 12.12 7.76 9.19
N ASP A 95 11.91 8.98 9.65
CA ASP A 95 11.13 9.37 10.83
C ASP A 95 9.62 9.48 10.55
N ARG A 96 9.14 9.14 9.35
CA ARG A 96 7.73 9.31 8.97
C ARG A 96 7.12 8.08 8.32
N ALA A 97 5.81 7.93 8.53
CA ALA A 97 4.94 7.09 7.74
C ALA A 97 4.27 8.00 6.70
N TRP A 98 4.50 7.71 5.43
CA TRP A 98 3.99 8.48 4.30
C TRP A 98 2.80 7.77 3.68
N PHE A 99 1.69 8.47 3.59
CA PHE A 99 0.41 7.96 3.13
C PHE A 99 0.05 8.61 1.80
N THR A 100 -0.43 7.82 0.84
CA THR A 100 -0.99 8.34 -0.42
C THR A 100 -2.44 8.78 -0.20
N ASP A 101 -2.84 9.87 -0.86
CA ASP A 101 -4.25 10.15 -1.13
C ASP A 101 -4.54 9.85 -2.61
N SER A 102 -5.39 8.87 -2.90
CA SER A 102 -5.68 8.51 -4.29
C SER A 102 -6.56 9.51 -5.02
N ARG A 103 -7.21 10.43 -4.30
CA ARG A 103 -8.12 11.40 -4.90
C ARG A 103 -7.62 12.84 -4.83
N ASP A 104 -6.47 13.05 -4.21
CA ASP A 104 -5.81 14.36 -4.14
C ASP A 104 -4.32 14.21 -4.44
N ALA A 105 -3.70 15.24 -5.03
CA ALA A 105 -2.30 15.21 -5.43
C ALA A 105 -1.39 15.47 -4.21
N VAL A 106 -1.47 14.65 -3.16
CA VAL A 106 -0.77 14.88 -1.88
C VAL A 106 -0.29 13.56 -1.25
N LEU A 107 0.90 13.60 -0.65
CA LEU A 107 1.35 12.61 0.34
C LEU A 107 1.26 13.20 1.76
N TYR A 108 0.74 12.44 2.70
CA TYR A 108 0.68 12.83 4.11
C TYR A 108 1.76 12.12 4.93
N GLY A 109 2.65 12.87 5.57
CA GLY A 109 3.72 12.34 6.42
C GLY A 109 3.36 12.43 7.90
N VAL A 110 3.05 11.30 8.53
CA VAL A 110 2.83 11.17 9.98
C VAL A 110 4.15 10.86 10.69
N PRO A 111 4.52 11.56 11.77
CA PRO A 111 5.75 11.26 12.52
C PRO A 111 5.71 9.88 13.18
N ARG A 112 6.86 9.19 13.17
CA ARG A 112 7.09 7.88 13.78
C ARG A 112 7.95 8.06 15.03
N GLY A 113 7.33 8.43 16.15
CA GLY A 113 8.02 8.64 17.42
C GLY A 113 7.85 10.05 17.97
N ARG A 114 8.96 10.70 18.38
CA ARG A 114 8.92 11.99 19.08
C ARG A 114 8.56 13.15 18.14
N GLY A 115 7.58 13.95 18.58
CA GLY A 115 7.34 15.33 18.15
C GLY A 115 6.96 15.54 16.69
N GLY A 116 6.37 16.71 16.41
CA GLY A 116 6.01 17.13 15.07
C GLY A 116 4.56 16.80 14.67
N GLY A 117 4.09 17.52 13.65
CA GLY A 117 2.75 17.36 13.10
C GLY A 117 2.71 16.51 11.84
N VAL A 118 1.48 16.22 11.41
CA VAL A 118 1.20 15.71 10.06
C VAL A 118 1.72 16.73 9.04
N ARG A 119 2.46 16.26 8.04
CA ARG A 119 2.95 17.08 6.94
C ARG A 119 2.19 16.71 5.67
N ALA A 120 1.42 17.64 5.11
CA ALA A 120 0.95 17.52 3.73
C ALA A 120 2.09 17.86 2.77
N LEU A 121 2.30 17.02 1.77
CA LEU A 121 3.31 17.19 0.73
C LEU A 121 2.64 17.13 -0.65
N PRO A 122 2.32 18.28 -1.26
CA PRO A 122 1.74 18.31 -2.60
C PRO A 122 2.64 17.64 -3.62
N LEU A 123 2.05 16.84 -4.50
CA LEU A 123 2.71 16.25 -5.66
C LEU A 123 2.76 17.30 -6.77
N THR A 124 3.96 17.50 -7.30
CA THR A 124 4.27 18.50 -8.35
C THR A 124 5.18 17.88 -9.40
N GLY A 125 5.70 18.67 -10.35
CA GLY A 125 6.55 18.16 -11.43
C GLY A 125 5.71 17.49 -12.52
N ASP A 126 6.07 16.26 -12.89
CA ASP A 126 5.39 15.49 -13.96
C ASP A 126 4.01 14.93 -13.53
N TRP A 127 3.59 15.18 -12.29
CA TRP A 127 2.33 14.66 -11.77
C TRP A 127 1.13 15.45 -12.31
N GLU A 128 0.25 14.75 -13.03
CA GLU A 128 -1.06 15.26 -13.42
C GLU A 128 -2.16 14.48 -12.70
N GLN A 129 -3.00 15.18 -11.95
CA GLN A 129 -4.13 14.60 -11.23
C GLN A 129 -5.35 14.51 -12.13
N LEU A 130 -5.85 13.30 -12.35
CA LEU A 130 -7.08 13.08 -13.12
C LEU A 130 -8.30 13.12 -12.19
N PRO A 131 -9.41 13.79 -12.57
CA PRO A 131 -10.64 13.78 -11.78
C PRO A 131 -11.29 12.40 -11.78
N ASP A 132 -12.09 12.12 -10.73
CA ASP A 132 -12.99 10.96 -10.63
C ASP A 132 -12.37 9.56 -10.76
N VAL A 133 -11.04 9.45 -10.65
CA VAL A 133 -10.31 8.18 -10.66
C VAL A 133 -9.31 8.08 -9.50
N ASN A 134 -8.85 6.87 -9.21
CA ASN A 134 -7.77 6.67 -8.25
C ASN A 134 -6.41 6.95 -8.91
N ASN A 135 -5.76 8.03 -8.49
CA ASN A 135 -4.43 8.44 -8.92
C ASN A 135 -3.36 7.79 -8.02
N ALA A 136 -2.74 8.54 -7.09
CA ALA A 136 -1.68 8.05 -6.21
C ALA A 136 -2.15 6.89 -5.33
N ASN A 137 -1.67 5.68 -5.63
CA ASN A 137 -2.19 4.45 -5.06
C ASN A 137 -1.13 3.79 -4.18
N GLY A 138 -0.42 2.76 -4.65
CA GLY A 138 0.64 2.11 -3.89
C GLY A 138 1.91 2.93 -3.77
N ILE A 139 2.66 2.70 -2.68
CA ILE A 139 3.88 3.46 -2.37
C ILE A 139 4.99 2.60 -1.74
N VAL A 140 6.22 2.73 -2.24
CA VAL A 140 7.43 2.07 -1.68
C VAL A 140 8.64 3.00 -1.71
N SER A 141 9.66 2.74 -0.90
CA SER A 141 10.95 3.47 -0.98
C SER A 141 11.69 3.19 -2.30
N THR A 142 12.49 4.13 -2.80
CA THR A 142 13.45 3.90 -3.91
C THR A 142 14.64 3.00 -3.48
N PRO A 143 15.35 2.35 -4.42
CA PRO A 143 16.55 1.54 -4.10
C PRO A 143 17.68 2.31 -3.43
N ASP A 144 17.88 3.58 -3.81
CA ASP A 144 18.90 4.47 -3.23
C ASP A 144 18.56 4.99 -1.82
N GLY A 145 17.37 4.68 -1.29
CA GLY A 145 16.95 5.10 0.05
C GLY A 145 16.79 6.62 0.21
N ARG A 146 16.57 7.35 -0.89
CA ARG A 146 16.43 8.82 -0.86
C ARG A 146 14.98 9.30 -0.94
N ASP A 147 14.18 8.60 -1.73
CA ASP A 147 12.84 9.00 -2.13
C ASP A 147 11.85 7.82 -2.11
N VAL A 148 10.66 8.01 -2.68
CA VAL A 148 9.64 6.98 -2.83
C VAL A 148 9.25 6.79 -4.29
N ILE A 149 8.76 5.62 -4.61
CA ILE A 149 8.06 5.27 -5.85
C ILE A 149 6.58 5.24 -5.51
N VAL A 150 5.77 5.95 -6.30
CA VAL A 150 4.31 5.95 -6.23
C VAL A 150 3.77 5.42 -7.56
N VAL A 151 2.82 4.50 -7.51
CA VAL A 151 2.06 4.10 -8.70
C VAL A 151 0.80 4.95 -8.81
N LYS A 152 0.52 5.43 -10.02
CA LYS A 152 -0.71 6.10 -10.40
C LYS A 152 -1.60 5.08 -11.13
N SER A 153 -2.73 4.69 -10.54
CA SER A 153 -3.52 3.54 -11.05
C SER A 153 -4.02 3.75 -12.48
N THR A 154 -4.38 5.00 -12.82
CA THR A 154 -4.86 5.40 -14.14
C THR A 154 -4.08 6.65 -14.57
N PRO A 155 -3.37 6.63 -15.72
CA PRO A 155 -3.37 5.61 -16.77
C PRO A 155 -2.45 4.40 -16.51
N GLY A 156 -1.76 4.31 -15.37
CA GLY A 156 -0.83 3.21 -15.08
C GLY A 156 0.62 3.64 -15.17
N GLU A 157 1.01 4.61 -14.34
CA GLU A 157 2.33 5.24 -14.40
C GLU A 157 3.08 5.06 -13.07
N LEU A 158 4.41 4.99 -13.13
CA LEU A 158 5.27 4.99 -11.95
C LEU A 158 5.99 6.33 -11.84
N TYR A 159 6.07 6.86 -10.63
CA TYR A 159 6.74 8.12 -10.34
C TYR A 159 7.73 7.97 -9.21
N ARG A 160 8.94 8.51 -9.38
CA ARG A 160 9.84 8.81 -8.27
C ARG A 160 9.41 10.15 -7.68
N VAL A 161 9.06 10.18 -6.40
CA VAL A 161 8.62 11.39 -5.69
C VAL A 161 9.62 11.80 -4.62
N GLY A 162 10.15 13.01 -4.76
CA GLY A 162 11.07 13.60 -3.79
C GLY A 162 10.38 13.97 -2.48
N LEU A 163 10.63 13.27 -1.37
CA LEU A 163 9.93 13.52 -0.10
C LEU A 163 10.25 14.88 0.56
N ARG A 164 11.27 15.59 0.06
CA ARG A 164 11.59 16.95 0.50
C ARG A 164 10.70 17.99 -0.19
N THR A 165 10.44 17.84 -1.48
CA THR A 165 9.83 18.87 -2.33
C THR A 165 8.46 18.49 -2.88
N GLY A 166 8.11 17.20 -2.90
CA GLY A 166 6.91 16.69 -3.56
C GLY A 166 7.05 16.58 -5.08
N HIS A 167 8.21 16.91 -5.65
CA HIS A 167 8.45 16.82 -7.09
C HIS A 167 8.43 15.35 -7.53
N ALA A 168 7.48 15.01 -8.40
CA ALA A 168 7.34 13.72 -9.05
C ALA A 168 8.06 13.76 -10.40
N THR A 169 8.84 12.73 -10.68
CA THR A 169 9.47 12.50 -11.99
C THR A 169 9.03 11.14 -12.48
N ARG A 170 8.52 11.07 -13.71
CA ARG A 170 8.05 9.80 -14.28
C ARG A 170 9.21 8.81 -14.42
N ILE A 171 8.98 7.57 -14.02
CA ILE A 171 9.90 6.45 -14.21
C ILE A 171 9.63 5.87 -15.60
N ALA A 172 10.65 5.83 -16.45
CA ALA A 172 10.51 5.29 -17.80
C ALA A 172 10.36 3.77 -17.75
N LEU A 173 9.25 3.26 -18.30
CA LEU A 173 9.02 1.82 -18.44
C LEU A 173 9.67 1.33 -19.74
N SER A 174 10.19 0.10 -19.72
CA SER A 174 10.73 -0.57 -20.90
C SER A 174 10.16 -1.98 -20.97
N GLY A 175 9.67 -2.39 -22.15
CA GLY A 175 9.02 -3.69 -22.37
C GLY A 175 7.51 -3.72 -22.10
N THR A 176 6.93 -2.61 -21.63
CA THR A 176 5.48 -2.38 -21.53
C THR A 176 5.22 -0.87 -21.48
N ASP A 177 4.04 -0.44 -21.91
CA ASP A 177 3.68 0.97 -22.01
C ASP A 177 3.14 1.54 -20.68
N ASP A 178 2.51 0.70 -19.86
CA ASP A 178 1.86 1.10 -18.62
C ASP A 178 1.77 -0.05 -17.59
N VAL A 179 1.28 0.31 -16.41
CA VAL A 179 0.85 -0.59 -15.33
C VAL A 179 -0.56 -0.25 -14.88
N VAL A 180 -1.50 -0.13 -15.82
CA VAL A 180 -2.89 0.25 -15.54
C VAL A 180 -3.50 -0.64 -14.47
N ASN A 181 -4.33 -0.05 -13.62
CA ASN A 181 -4.89 -0.67 -12.41
C ASN A 181 -3.83 -1.01 -11.34
N GLY A 182 -2.65 -0.40 -11.42
CA GLY A 182 -1.61 -0.50 -10.40
C GLY A 182 -2.14 -0.07 -9.04
N ASP A 183 -2.02 -0.98 -8.07
CA ASP A 183 -2.52 -0.85 -6.70
C ASP A 183 -1.32 -0.99 -5.75
N GLY A 184 -1.21 -2.10 -5.02
CA GLY A 184 -0.09 -2.32 -4.12
C GLY A 184 1.28 -2.50 -4.79
N LEU A 185 2.32 -1.97 -4.14
CA LEU A 185 3.71 -2.11 -4.57
C LEU A 185 4.54 -2.92 -3.57
N VAL A 186 5.41 -3.80 -4.07
CA VAL A 186 6.45 -4.46 -3.26
C VAL A 186 7.80 -4.28 -3.93
N ARG A 187 8.79 -3.79 -3.17
CA ARG A 187 10.18 -3.71 -3.64
C ARG A 187 11.07 -4.63 -2.82
N ILE A 188 11.89 -5.42 -3.52
CA ILE A 188 12.94 -6.27 -2.94
C ILE A 188 14.25 -5.93 -3.64
N GLY A 189 15.12 -5.19 -2.95
CA GLY A 189 16.33 -4.65 -3.60
C GLY A 189 15.95 -3.80 -4.81
N ARG A 190 16.40 -4.19 -6.00
CA ARG A 190 16.05 -3.48 -7.25
C ARG A 190 14.88 -4.09 -8.01
N THR A 191 14.29 -5.18 -7.53
CA THR A 191 13.11 -5.75 -8.16
C THR A 191 11.84 -5.10 -7.58
N LEU A 192 11.01 -4.56 -8.46
CA LEU A 192 9.71 -3.97 -8.13
C LEU A 192 8.60 -4.89 -8.65
N TYR A 193 7.62 -5.15 -7.79
CA TYR A 193 6.39 -5.87 -8.11
C TYR A 193 5.25 -4.87 -8.05
N VAL A 194 4.54 -4.70 -9.15
CA VAL A 194 3.36 -3.87 -9.26
C VAL A 194 2.15 -4.79 -9.35
N VAL A 195 1.31 -4.79 -8.31
CA VAL A 195 0.05 -5.55 -8.33
C VAL A 195 -0.97 -4.73 -9.11
N GLN A 196 -1.51 -5.30 -10.19
CA GLN A 196 -2.53 -4.66 -11.02
C GLN A 196 -3.88 -5.34 -10.78
N ASN A 197 -4.72 -4.71 -9.96
CA ASN A 197 -5.84 -5.37 -9.31
C ASN A 197 -6.91 -5.87 -10.30
N ARG A 198 -7.55 -4.99 -11.06
CA ARG A 198 -8.58 -5.31 -12.05
C ARG A 198 -8.02 -6.10 -13.24
N SER A 199 -6.71 -6.06 -13.43
CA SER A 199 -6.02 -6.80 -14.49
C SER A 199 -5.59 -8.21 -14.05
N ASN A 200 -5.74 -8.59 -12.77
CA ASN A 200 -5.33 -9.88 -12.21
C ASN A 200 -3.90 -10.30 -12.60
N VAL A 201 -2.95 -9.36 -12.52
CA VAL A 201 -1.55 -9.60 -12.87
C VAL A 201 -0.62 -8.88 -11.90
N VAL A 202 0.55 -9.46 -11.67
CA VAL A 202 1.67 -8.79 -10.99
C VAL A 202 2.78 -8.59 -12.00
N THR A 203 3.06 -7.33 -12.35
CA THR A 203 4.12 -6.98 -13.29
C THR A 203 5.40 -6.75 -12.51
N VAL A 204 6.48 -7.44 -12.91
CA VAL A 204 7.77 -7.44 -12.22
C VAL A 204 8.77 -6.68 -13.05
N PHE A 205 9.42 -5.69 -12.45
CA PHE A 205 10.44 -4.86 -13.08
C PHE A 205 11.78 -4.99 -12.38
N ASP A 206 12.86 -4.84 -13.14
CA ASP A 206 14.16 -4.48 -12.61
C ASP A 206 14.31 -2.96 -12.70
N LEU A 207 14.41 -2.31 -11.53
CA LEU A 207 14.68 -0.88 -11.41
C LEU A 207 16.15 -0.61 -11.64
N ASP A 208 16.48 0.57 -12.17
CA ASP A 208 17.83 1.11 -12.04
C ASP A 208 18.14 1.54 -10.58
N ALA A 209 19.38 1.97 -10.30
CA ALA A 209 19.77 2.31 -8.93
C ALA A 209 19.01 3.52 -8.39
N ARG A 210 18.59 4.42 -9.28
CA ARG A 210 17.89 5.65 -8.95
C ARG A 210 16.39 5.56 -9.23
N ALA A 211 15.86 4.41 -9.64
CA ALA A 211 14.46 4.30 -10.05
C ALA A 211 14.03 5.41 -11.03
N THR A 212 14.89 5.72 -12.00
CA THR A 212 14.57 6.52 -13.19
C THR A 212 14.05 5.65 -14.32
N THR A 213 14.42 4.36 -14.34
CA THR A 213 13.88 3.38 -15.29
C THR A 213 13.41 2.11 -14.58
N ALA A 214 12.44 1.44 -15.19
CA ALA A 214 11.92 0.14 -14.78
C ALA A 214 11.81 -0.76 -16.02
N THR A 215 12.67 -1.76 -16.12
CA THR A 215 12.66 -2.70 -17.26
C THR A 215 11.83 -3.92 -16.90
N LEU A 216 10.85 -4.25 -17.74
CA LEU A 216 9.99 -5.41 -17.55
C LEU A 216 10.85 -6.66 -17.48
N ARG A 217 10.70 -7.40 -16.38
CA ARG A 217 11.35 -8.68 -16.17
C ARG A 217 10.43 -9.84 -16.53
N ARG A 218 9.18 -9.78 -16.06
CA ARG A 218 8.11 -10.76 -16.35
C ARG A 218 6.77 -10.28 -15.80
N SER A 219 5.70 -10.94 -16.21
CA SER A 219 4.38 -10.84 -15.58
C SER A 219 4.01 -12.14 -14.90
N ILE A 220 3.35 -12.05 -13.75
CA ILE A 220 2.88 -13.20 -12.97
C ILE A 220 1.36 -13.17 -12.98
N THR A 221 0.76 -14.27 -13.43
CA THR A 221 -0.67 -14.54 -13.32
C THR A 221 -0.87 -15.80 -12.49
N ASP A 222 -2.03 -15.93 -11.87
CA ASP A 222 -2.40 -17.10 -11.10
C ASP A 222 -3.93 -17.26 -11.18
N PRO A 223 -4.47 -18.45 -11.48
CA PRO A 223 -5.92 -18.67 -11.52
C PRO A 223 -6.61 -18.39 -10.18
N ARG A 224 -5.87 -18.30 -9.08
CA ARG A 224 -6.38 -17.94 -7.76
C ARG A 224 -6.46 -16.44 -7.53
N PHE A 225 -5.99 -15.60 -8.45
CA PHE A 225 -6.14 -14.14 -8.35
C PHE A 225 -7.61 -13.75 -8.58
N ASP A 226 -8.13 -12.96 -7.64
CA ASP A 226 -9.50 -12.44 -7.68
C ASP A 226 -9.47 -10.98 -7.18
N VAL A 227 -9.10 -10.09 -8.11
CA VAL A 227 -8.81 -8.67 -7.86
C VAL A 227 -7.76 -8.52 -6.75
N PRO A 228 -6.51 -8.98 -6.98
CA PRO A 228 -5.46 -8.88 -5.97
C PRO A 228 -5.16 -7.40 -5.69
N ALA A 229 -5.29 -6.95 -4.44
CA ALA A 229 -5.09 -5.53 -4.11
C ALA A 229 -3.62 -5.19 -3.84
N THR A 230 -2.94 -6.01 -3.05
CA THR A 230 -1.55 -5.74 -2.65
C THR A 230 -0.85 -7.03 -2.22
N ALA A 231 0.46 -6.94 -2.00
CA ALA A 231 1.31 -8.05 -1.62
C ALA A 231 2.23 -7.69 -0.47
N ALA A 232 2.67 -8.70 0.28
CA ALA A 232 3.76 -8.58 1.24
C ALA A 232 4.68 -9.81 1.13
N ARG A 233 5.98 -9.61 1.38
CA ARG A 233 6.98 -10.68 1.33
C ARG A 233 7.15 -11.32 2.70
N PHE A 234 7.25 -12.65 2.71
CA PHE A 234 7.83 -13.39 3.83
C PHE A 234 8.73 -14.52 3.31
N GLY A 235 9.95 -14.61 3.82
CA GLY A 235 10.94 -15.58 3.33
C GLY A 235 11.21 -15.41 1.83
N ASN A 236 10.92 -16.44 1.05
CA ASN A 236 11.06 -16.48 -0.41
C ASN A 236 9.72 -16.37 -1.15
N ARG A 237 8.63 -15.96 -0.50
CA ARG A 237 7.28 -15.90 -1.08
C ARG A 237 6.70 -14.49 -1.02
N LEU A 238 5.86 -14.20 -2.00
CA LEU A 238 4.92 -13.08 -1.96
C LEU A 238 3.53 -13.59 -1.60
N TYR A 239 2.93 -12.93 -0.61
CA TYR A 239 1.57 -13.19 -0.15
C TYR A 239 0.69 -12.06 -0.65
N LEU A 240 -0.27 -12.38 -1.51
CA LEU A 240 -1.19 -11.45 -2.13
C LEU A 240 -2.57 -11.60 -1.51
N VAL A 241 -3.26 -10.48 -1.27
CA VAL A 241 -4.65 -10.50 -0.78
C VAL A 241 -5.63 -10.22 -1.91
N ASN A 242 -6.60 -11.12 -2.07
CA ASN A 242 -7.70 -10.94 -3.01
C ASN A 242 -8.76 -10.02 -2.40
N ALA A 243 -9.04 -8.92 -3.07
CA ALA A 243 -10.02 -7.95 -2.61
C ALA A 243 -11.44 -8.26 -3.09
N ARG A 244 -11.58 -9.12 -4.11
CA ARG A 244 -12.85 -9.63 -4.64
C ARG A 244 -13.88 -8.54 -4.98
N PHE A 245 -13.42 -7.37 -5.44
CA PHE A 245 -14.28 -6.19 -5.67
C PHE A 245 -15.34 -6.36 -6.78
N THR A 246 -15.40 -7.52 -7.45
CA THR A 246 -16.40 -7.88 -8.46
C THR A 246 -17.44 -8.87 -7.94
N SER A 247 -17.28 -9.40 -6.72
CA SER A 247 -18.24 -10.29 -6.07
C SER A 247 -19.13 -9.51 -5.09
N PRO A 248 -20.38 -9.95 -4.82
CA PRO A 248 -21.14 -9.46 -3.68
C PRO A 248 -20.34 -9.65 -2.37
N GLN A 249 -20.43 -8.67 -1.49
CA GLN A 249 -19.73 -8.68 -0.20
C GLN A 249 -20.80 -8.83 0.90
N THR A 250 -20.98 -10.05 1.40
CA THR A 250 -21.91 -10.41 2.48
C THR A 250 -21.13 -10.83 3.75
N PRO A 251 -21.77 -10.93 4.93
CA PRO A 251 -21.11 -11.42 6.14
C PRO A 251 -20.46 -12.81 5.99
N GLU A 252 -20.99 -13.66 5.11
CA GLU A 252 -20.50 -15.01 4.84
C GLU A 252 -19.40 -15.04 3.77
N THR A 253 -19.13 -13.91 3.12
CA THR A 253 -18.12 -13.84 2.05
C THR A 253 -16.73 -14.07 2.62
N THR A 254 -16.09 -15.15 2.19
CA THR A 254 -14.72 -15.47 2.58
C THR A 254 -13.71 -14.73 1.70
N PHE A 255 -12.60 -14.30 2.31
CA PHE A 255 -11.47 -13.71 1.61
C PHE A 255 -10.26 -14.63 1.68
N THR A 256 -9.40 -14.54 0.67
CA THR A 256 -8.20 -15.37 0.57
C THR A 256 -6.94 -14.52 0.45
N ALA A 257 -5.86 -15.05 1.01
CA ALA A 257 -4.51 -14.62 0.67
C ALA A 257 -3.80 -15.78 -0.05
N VAL A 258 -3.18 -15.51 -1.18
CA VAL A 258 -2.49 -16.51 -2.01
C VAL A 258 -0.99 -16.29 -1.93
N ALA A 259 -0.23 -17.38 -1.80
CA ALA A 259 1.22 -17.34 -1.83
C ALA A 259 1.72 -17.73 -3.23
N GLY A 260 2.66 -16.95 -3.75
CA GLY A 260 3.38 -17.20 -5.00
C GLY A 260 4.89 -16.96 -4.84
N PRO A 261 5.69 -17.38 -5.84
CA PRO A 261 7.12 -17.13 -5.90
C PRO A 261 7.49 -15.65 -6.11
#